data_AF-X1IXJ0-F1
#
_entry.id   AF-X1IXJ0-F1
#
_cell.length_a   1.000
_cell.length_b   1.000
_cell.length_c   1.000
_cell.angle_alpha   90.00
_cell.angle_beta   90.00
_cell.angle_gamma   90.00
#
_symmetry.space_group_name_H-M   'P 1'
#
loop_
_entity.id
_entity.type
_entity.pdbx_description
1 polymer ?
#
loop_
_entity_poly.entity_id
_entity_poly.type
_entity_poly.pdbx_seq_one_letter_code
_entity_poly.pdbx_strand_id
1 'polypeptide(L)'
;PEFESFGVGSPVLVNGNIGYLIGPGTRNYIAKPNMMTISPFSGMKPEFMGAFKTSYGLEPICSLALPIPILNENVFNNLVKSDKDVKLNILSLVGREKVGEITYGDVWDNNFRMKFNAEVCKRCEKCDVIDKCPTNAFIIKGGIISGIDRSRCFNCGNCTHLCPEAFELDLKRIKFEGSEIPVVLRQSDRHGAIQLAKQLKSMILSGDFPLKKSTSSLKFAEAVK
;
A
#
# COMPACT_ATOMS: atom_id res chain seq x y z
N PRO A 1 -7.65 14.32 -1.19
CA PRO A 1 -9.08 14.33 -0.78
C PRO A 1 -9.29 15.33 0.36
N GLU A 2 -10.20 16.28 0.18
CA GLU A 2 -10.52 17.33 1.16
C GLU A 2 -11.44 16.83 2.29
N PHE A 3 -11.59 15.50 2.43
CA PHE A 3 -12.41 14.84 3.46
C PHE A 3 -13.89 15.30 3.49
N GLU A 4 -14.43 15.74 2.35
CA GLU A 4 -15.81 16.25 2.22
C GLU A 4 -16.87 15.17 2.46
N SER A 5 -16.56 13.91 2.13
CA SER A 5 -17.55 12.83 2.05
C SER A 5 -17.53 11.89 3.24
N PHE A 6 -16.55 12.01 4.14
CA PHE A 6 -16.38 11.10 5.27
C PHE A 6 -15.82 11.83 6.50
N GLY A 7 -16.31 11.40 7.66
CA GLY A 7 -16.05 12.00 8.95
C GLY A 7 -15.88 10.96 10.07
N VAL A 8 -15.91 11.40 11.33
CA VAL A 8 -15.97 10.50 12.48
C VAL A 8 -17.19 9.58 12.35
N GLY A 9 -17.02 8.31 12.74
CA GLY A 9 -18.04 7.28 12.65
C GLY A 9 -18.22 6.69 11.25
N SER A 10 -17.53 7.19 10.21
CA SER A 10 -17.63 6.58 8.88
C SER A 10 -17.10 5.14 8.90
N PRO A 11 -17.85 4.18 8.36
CA PRO A 11 -17.41 2.80 8.27
C PRO A 11 -16.26 2.67 7.28
N VAL A 12 -15.26 1.86 7.61
CA VAL A 12 -14.05 1.61 6.82
C VAL A 12 -13.67 0.15 6.96
N LEU A 13 -13.07 -0.47 5.94
CA LEU A 13 -12.37 -1.73 6.15
C LEU A 13 -10.97 -1.46 6.67
N VAL A 14 -10.64 -2.03 7.84
CA VAL A 14 -9.29 -2.08 8.41
C VAL A 14 -8.81 -3.51 8.30
N ASN A 15 -7.78 -3.75 7.49
CA ASN A 15 -7.25 -5.09 7.21
C ASN A 15 -8.35 -6.10 6.82
N GLY A 16 -9.35 -5.66 6.05
CA GLY A 16 -10.46 -6.50 5.60
C GLY A 16 -11.61 -6.68 6.60
N ASN A 17 -11.49 -6.18 7.84
CA ASN A 17 -12.58 -6.18 8.81
C ASN A 17 -13.29 -4.83 8.89
N ILE A 18 -14.57 -4.82 9.27
CA ILE A 18 -15.31 -3.58 9.47
C ILE A 18 -14.74 -2.84 10.69
N GLY A 19 -14.46 -1.56 10.49
CA GLY A 19 -14.04 -0.62 11.51
C GLY A 19 -14.65 0.75 11.25
N TYR A 20 -14.18 1.74 12.01
CA TYR A 20 -14.68 3.11 11.92
C TYR A 20 -13.56 4.14 12.00
N LEU A 21 -13.73 5.25 11.29
CA LEU A 21 -12.95 6.46 11.52
C LEU A 21 -13.32 7.03 12.89
N ILE A 22 -12.32 7.26 13.75
CA ILE A 22 -12.55 7.81 15.09
C ILE A 22 -12.09 9.27 15.23
N GLY A 23 -11.30 9.76 14.27
CA GLY A 23 -10.85 11.14 14.30
C GLY A 23 -9.69 11.43 13.36
N PRO A 24 -9.27 12.71 13.30
CA PRO A 24 -8.08 13.14 12.61
C PRO A 24 -6.84 12.78 13.41
N GLY A 25 -5.77 12.41 12.72
CA GLY A 25 -4.44 12.18 13.28
C GLY A 25 -3.39 12.95 12.49
N THR A 26 -2.13 12.74 12.87
CA THR A 26 -0.97 13.31 12.18
C THR A 26 0.07 12.22 11.94
N ARG A 27 0.95 12.43 10.96
CA ARG A 27 2.12 11.57 10.72
C ARG A 27 3.39 12.33 11.05
N ASN A 28 4.03 12.01 12.17
CA ASN A 28 5.32 12.57 12.64
C ASN A 28 5.38 14.10 12.80
N TYR A 29 4.42 14.87 12.26
CA TYR A 29 4.35 16.33 12.33
C TYR A 29 2.92 16.81 12.07
N ILE A 30 2.55 17.96 12.64
CA ILE A 30 1.17 18.48 12.62
C ILE A 30 0.66 18.81 11.21
N ALA A 31 1.54 19.25 10.31
CA ALA A 31 1.23 19.57 8.92
C ALA A 31 1.12 18.33 7.99
N LYS A 32 1.12 17.13 8.56
CA LYS A 32 0.97 15.88 7.82
C LYS A 32 -0.27 15.15 8.32
N PRO A 33 -1.47 15.51 7.86
CA PRO A 33 -2.71 14.93 8.33
C PRO A 33 -2.77 13.43 8.05
N ASN A 34 -3.44 12.68 8.95
CA ASN A 34 -3.67 11.25 8.82
C ASN A 34 -5.06 10.88 9.39
N MET A 35 -5.56 9.69 9.10
CA MET A 35 -6.82 9.20 9.66
C MET A 35 -6.56 8.26 10.83
N MET A 36 -7.34 8.39 11.90
CA MET A 36 -7.38 7.39 12.97
C MET A 36 -8.55 6.45 12.73
N THR A 37 -8.29 5.15 12.85
CA THR A 37 -9.28 4.08 12.67
C THR A 37 -9.30 3.16 13.89
N ILE A 38 -10.44 2.54 14.14
CA ILE A 38 -10.60 1.46 15.12
C ILE A 38 -11.34 0.30 14.46
N SER A 39 -10.91 -0.93 14.74
CA SER A 39 -11.58 -2.15 14.29
C SER A 39 -11.22 -3.31 15.21
N PRO A 40 -12.14 -4.24 15.49
CA PRO A 40 -11.81 -5.47 16.18
C PRO A 40 -10.71 -6.23 15.43
N PHE A 41 -9.73 -6.74 16.16
CA PHE A 41 -8.68 -7.57 15.56
C PHE A 41 -9.26 -8.91 15.07
N SER A 42 -10.23 -9.46 15.78
CA SER A 42 -11.01 -10.61 15.34
C SER A 42 -11.74 -10.27 14.03
N GLY A 43 -11.50 -11.09 12.98
CA GLY A 43 -12.05 -10.89 11.64
C GLY A 43 -11.13 -10.15 10.66
N MET A 44 -10.00 -9.59 11.13
CA MET A 44 -8.98 -9.08 10.21
C MET A 44 -8.35 -10.23 9.41
N LYS A 45 -8.03 -9.92 8.16
CA LYS A 45 -7.44 -10.88 7.22
C LYS A 45 -5.93 -10.70 7.17
N PRO A 46 -5.14 -11.77 7.43
CA PRO A 46 -3.69 -11.69 7.41
C PRO A 46 -3.11 -11.17 6.10
N GLU A 47 -3.75 -11.38 4.94
CA GLU A 47 -3.24 -10.85 3.67
C GLU A 47 -3.26 -9.31 3.56
N PHE A 48 -4.02 -8.61 4.40
CA PHE A 48 -4.08 -7.15 4.43
C PHE A 48 -3.30 -6.53 5.60
N MET A 49 -2.69 -7.37 6.43
CA MET A 49 -1.96 -7.00 7.63
C MET A 49 -0.59 -7.64 7.59
N GLY A 50 0.47 -6.94 7.98
CA GLY A 50 1.78 -7.57 7.90
C GLY A 50 2.85 -6.85 8.68
N ALA A 51 4.05 -7.38 8.58
CA ALA A 51 5.25 -6.76 9.10
C ALA A 51 6.33 -6.78 8.02
N PHE A 52 6.96 -5.64 7.82
CA PHE A 52 8.06 -5.46 6.89
C PHE A 52 9.36 -5.36 7.69
N LYS A 53 10.29 -6.31 7.54
CA LYS A 53 11.61 -6.23 8.17
C LYS A 53 12.41 -5.08 7.57
N THR A 54 12.85 -4.16 8.41
CA THR A 54 13.81 -3.08 8.09
C THR A 54 15.08 -3.24 8.91
N SER A 55 16.08 -2.40 8.66
CA SER A 55 17.30 -2.36 9.47
C SER A 55 17.06 -1.92 10.92
N TYR A 56 15.92 -1.26 11.21
CA TYR A 56 15.57 -0.75 12.54
C TYR A 56 14.48 -1.58 13.24
N GLY A 57 14.02 -2.69 12.63
CA GLY A 57 13.02 -3.59 13.20
C GLY A 57 11.85 -3.87 12.26
N LEU A 58 10.74 -4.33 12.83
CA LEU A 58 9.53 -4.64 12.07
C LEU A 58 8.66 -3.39 11.94
N GLU A 59 8.36 -3.00 10.70
CA GLU A 59 7.34 -1.99 10.41
C GLU A 59 5.98 -2.66 10.15
N PRO A 60 4.93 -2.34 10.93
CA PRO A 60 3.61 -2.89 10.70
C PRO A 60 2.98 -2.29 9.44
N ILE A 61 2.36 -3.15 8.65
CA ILE A 61 1.57 -2.79 7.47
C ILE A 61 0.10 -2.86 7.87
N CYS A 62 -0.63 -1.76 7.60
CA CYS A 62 -2.06 -1.66 7.78
C CYS A 62 -2.69 -1.21 6.46
N SER A 63 -3.77 -1.87 6.07
CA SER A 63 -4.51 -1.57 4.85
C SER A 63 -5.89 -1.02 5.18
N LEU A 64 -6.28 0.06 4.51
CA LEU A 64 -7.58 0.67 4.65
C LEU A 64 -8.32 0.67 3.32
N ALA A 65 -9.63 0.41 3.34
CA ALA A 65 -10.51 0.71 2.22
C ALA A 65 -11.77 1.42 2.70
N LEU A 66 -12.09 2.54 2.06
CA LEU A 66 -13.20 3.40 2.38
C LEU A 66 -14.01 3.68 1.12
N PRO A 67 -15.35 3.57 1.15
CA PRO A 67 -16.16 4.04 0.03
C PRO A 67 -16.22 5.56 0.06
N ILE A 68 -15.95 6.19 -1.08
CA ILE A 68 -16.07 7.64 -1.25
C ILE A 68 -17.40 7.90 -1.96
N PRO A 69 -18.46 8.33 -1.25
CA PRO A 69 -19.73 8.66 -1.90
C PRO A 69 -19.58 9.94 -2.70
N ILE A 70 -20.01 9.92 -3.95
CA ILE A 70 -20.01 11.08 -4.85
C ILE A 70 -21.27 11.89 -4.55
N LEU A 71 -21.12 12.91 -3.71
CA LEU A 71 -22.25 13.73 -3.23
C LEU A 71 -22.44 15.04 -4.02
N ASN A 72 -21.41 15.46 -4.77
CA ASN A 72 -21.40 16.67 -5.58
C ASN A 72 -20.31 16.57 -6.66
N GLU A 73 -20.26 17.56 -7.56
CA GLU A 73 -19.27 17.63 -8.65
C GLU A 73 -17.83 17.81 -8.15
N ASN A 74 -17.63 18.51 -7.03
CA ASN A 74 -16.28 18.72 -6.46
C ASN A 74 -15.64 17.39 -6.05
N VAL A 75 -16.39 16.52 -5.38
CA VAL A 75 -15.96 15.16 -5.01
C VAL A 75 -15.64 14.34 -6.25
N PHE A 76 -16.47 14.43 -7.29
CA PHE A 76 -16.24 13.73 -8.56
C PHE A 76 -14.94 14.21 -9.23
N ASN A 77 -14.77 15.51 -9.40
CA ASN A 77 -13.57 16.11 -10.02
C ASN A 77 -12.29 15.77 -9.24
N ASN A 78 -12.39 15.64 -7.92
CA ASN A 78 -11.27 15.22 -7.08
C ASN A 78 -10.95 13.72 -7.17
N LEU A 79 -11.91 12.88 -7.57
CA LEU A 79 -11.76 11.43 -7.72
C LEU A 79 -11.23 11.03 -9.11
N VAL A 80 -11.64 11.73 -10.17
CA VAL A 80 -11.26 11.43 -11.56
C VAL A 80 -9.84 11.95 -11.84
N LYS A 81 -8.86 11.31 -11.20
CA LYS A 81 -7.43 11.56 -11.38
C LYS A 81 -6.74 10.25 -11.72
N SER A 82 -5.91 10.26 -12.76
CA SER A 82 -5.05 9.14 -13.10
C SER A 82 -3.79 9.15 -12.24
N ASP A 83 -3.02 8.05 -12.24
CA ASP A 83 -1.74 8.01 -11.53
C ASP A 83 -0.76 9.09 -12.06
N LYS A 84 -0.92 9.58 -13.31
CA LYS A 84 -0.12 10.70 -13.87
C LYS A 84 -0.48 12.06 -13.29
N ASP A 85 -1.68 12.20 -12.72
CA ASP A 85 -2.15 13.45 -12.12
C ASP A 85 -1.78 13.53 -10.62
N VAL A 86 -1.27 12.44 -10.05
CA VAL A 86 -0.91 12.36 -8.63
C VAL A 86 0.59 12.55 -8.46
N LYS A 87 0.96 13.69 -7.86
CA LYS A 87 2.35 14.03 -7.54
C LYS A 87 2.97 13.04 -6.55
N LEU A 88 4.22 12.68 -6.79
CA LEU A 88 5.05 11.86 -5.95
C LEU A 88 6.36 12.60 -5.68
N ASN A 89 6.62 12.96 -4.42
CA ASN A 89 7.83 13.68 -4.03
C ASN A 89 9.03 12.72 -4.04
N ILE A 90 10.16 13.19 -4.60
CA ILE A 90 11.47 12.57 -4.40
C ILE A 90 12.08 13.22 -3.17
N LEU A 91 12.43 12.39 -2.18
CA LEU A 91 13.04 12.83 -0.93
C LEU A 91 14.47 12.32 -0.85
N SER A 92 15.36 13.13 -0.28
CA SER A 92 16.70 12.69 0.09
C SER A 92 16.63 11.63 1.19
N LEU A 93 17.53 10.64 1.14
CA LEU A 93 17.61 9.62 2.19
C LEU A 93 18.13 10.24 3.51
N VAL A 94 19.09 11.15 3.39
CA VAL A 94 19.62 11.94 4.49
C VAL A 94 18.69 13.15 4.68
N GLY A 95 18.22 13.43 5.89
CA GLY A 95 17.39 14.62 6.17
C GLY A 95 15.93 14.58 5.71
N ARG A 96 15.58 13.77 4.69
CA ARG A 96 14.22 13.62 4.14
C ARG A 96 13.62 14.90 3.54
N GLU A 97 14.47 15.84 3.14
CA GLU A 97 14.09 17.01 2.36
C GLU A 97 13.61 16.62 0.96
N LYS A 98 12.71 17.43 0.41
CA LYS A 98 12.25 17.26 -0.97
C LYS A 98 13.34 17.73 -1.92
N VAL A 99 13.80 16.83 -2.77
CA VAL A 99 14.80 17.11 -3.82
C VAL A 99 14.17 17.15 -5.21
N GLY A 100 12.96 16.59 -5.37
CA GLY A 100 12.29 16.57 -6.67
C GLY A 100 10.82 16.17 -6.59
N GLU A 101 10.18 16.12 -7.74
CA GLU A 101 8.80 15.69 -7.91
C GLU A 101 8.65 14.95 -9.24
N ILE A 102 7.95 13.81 -9.18
CA ILE A 102 7.49 13.01 -10.31
C ILE A 102 5.99 12.72 -10.08
N THR A 103 5.43 11.77 -10.81
CA THR A 103 4.04 11.33 -10.66
C THR A 103 3.97 9.86 -10.23
N TYR A 104 2.83 9.42 -9.71
CA TYR A 104 2.60 7.99 -9.48
C TYR A 104 2.67 7.19 -10.80
N GLY A 105 2.31 7.79 -11.93
CA GLY A 105 2.36 7.17 -13.25
C GLY A 105 3.78 6.84 -13.73
N ASP A 106 4.81 7.50 -13.18
CA ASP A 106 6.21 7.19 -13.49
C ASP A 106 6.69 5.88 -12.84
N VAL A 107 5.98 5.42 -11.79
CA VAL A 107 6.34 4.21 -11.04
C VAL A 107 5.28 3.12 -11.15
N TRP A 108 4.00 3.46 -11.31
CA TRP A 108 2.87 2.54 -11.33
C TRP A 108 2.18 2.51 -12.70
N ASP A 109 2.10 1.32 -13.28
CA ASP A 109 1.52 1.07 -14.60
C ASP A 109 1.18 -0.42 -14.76
N ASN A 110 0.10 -0.86 -14.10
CA ASN A 110 -0.36 -2.26 -14.06
C ASN A 110 0.72 -3.29 -13.67
N ASN A 111 1.76 -2.84 -12.98
CA ASN A 111 2.97 -3.56 -12.60
C ASN A 111 2.95 -3.89 -11.10
N PHE A 112 1.83 -4.46 -10.64
CA PHE A 112 1.51 -4.55 -9.20
C PHE A 112 1.83 -5.90 -8.58
N ARG A 113 1.98 -6.96 -9.39
CA ARG A 113 1.96 -8.34 -8.90
C ARG A 113 3.27 -9.06 -9.22
N MET A 114 3.96 -9.49 -8.17
CA MET A 114 5.19 -10.27 -8.28
C MET A 114 4.95 -11.63 -8.92
N LYS A 115 5.83 -12.04 -9.84
CA LYS A 115 5.83 -13.37 -10.45
C LYS A 115 7.09 -14.15 -10.03
N PHE A 116 6.96 -15.47 -9.99
CA PHE A 116 8.05 -16.41 -9.74
C PHE A 116 7.96 -17.56 -10.74
N ASN A 117 9.08 -17.90 -11.37
CA ASN A 117 9.22 -19.05 -12.25
C ASN A 117 10.13 -20.09 -11.58
N ALA A 118 9.56 -21.24 -11.21
CA ALA A 118 10.29 -22.32 -10.55
C ALA A 118 11.21 -23.11 -11.51
N GLU A 119 10.92 -23.11 -12.80
CA GLU A 119 11.64 -23.92 -13.80
C GLU A 119 13.07 -23.42 -14.03
N VAL A 120 13.25 -22.10 -13.93
CA VAL A 120 14.55 -21.42 -14.10
C VAL A 120 15.32 -21.27 -12.77
N CYS A 121 14.75 -21.74 -11.67
CA CYS A 121 15.40 -21.69 -10.37
C CYS A 121 16.61 -22.65 -10.34
N LYS A 122 17.80 -22.09 -10.09
CA LYS A 122 19.07 -22.84 -10.05
C LYS A 122 19.25 -23.72 -8.81
N ARG A 123 18.30 -23.69 -7.86
CA ARG A 123 18.33 -24.48 -6.61
C ARG A 123 19.63 -24.31 -5.83
N CYS A 124 20.05 -23.06 -5.66
CA CYS A 124 21.27 -22.70 -4.93
C CYS A 124 21.26 -23.28 -3.51
N GLU A 125 22.42 -23.71 -3.02
CA GLU A 125 22.60 -24.20 -1.65
C GLU A 125 22.24 -23.13 -0.61
N LYS A 126 22.64 -21.87 -0.86
CA LYS A 126 22.24 -20.70 -0.09
C LYS A 126 21.47 -19.73 -0.97
N CYS A 127 20.24 -19.41 -0.57
CA CYS A 127 19.35 -18.55 -1.35
C CYS A 127 19.13 -17.19 -0.67
N ASP A 128 19.86 -16.17 -1.13
CA ASP A 128 19.73 -14.79 -0.66
C ASP A 128 18.30 -14.25 -0.74
N VAL A 129 17.50 -14.72 -1.71
CA VAL A 129 16.10 -14.32 -1.87
C VAL A 129 15.27 -14.73 -0.64
N ILE A 130 15.49 -15.94 -0.11
CA ILE A 130 14.81 -16.43 1.10
C ILE A 130 15.18 -15.55 2.29
N ASP A 131 16.48 -15.37 2.52
CA ASP A 131 17.02 -14.65 3.68
C ASP A 131 16.59 -13.17 3.70
N LYS A 132 16.65 -12.52 2.53
CA LYS A 132 16.39 -11.09 2.37
C LYS A 132 14.93 -10.76 2.06
N CYS A 133 14.02 -11.73 2.07
CA CYS A 133 12.60 -11.43 1.93
C CYS A 133 12.10 -10.65 3.16
N PRO A 134 11.64 -9.40 3.04
CA PRO A 134 11.27 -8.58 4.19
C PRO A 134 10.03 -9.09 4.92
N THR A 135 9.17 -9.85 4.24
CA THR A 135 7.92 -10.39 4.80
C THR A 135 7.90 -11.91 4.93
N ASN A 136 9.01 -12.59 4.62
CA ASN A 136 9.15 -14.06 4.59
C ASN A 136 8.04 -14.74 3.76
N ALA A 137 7.84 -14.28 2.52
CA ALA A 137 6.69 -14.62 1.69
C ALA A 137 6.90 -15.81 0.73
N PHE A 138 7.81 -16.73 1.04
CA PHE A 138 8.11 -17.87 0.17
C PHE A 138 7.67 -19.19 0.81
N ILE A 139 7.05 -20.04 0.00
CA ILE A 139 6.71 -21.41 0.37
C ILE A 139 7.91 -22.28 0.04
N ILE A 140 8.57 -22.83 1.06
CA ILE A 140 9.82 -23.58 0.93
C ILE A 140 9.52 -25.09 1.03
N LYS A 141 10.01 -25.87 0.07
CA LYS A 141 9.94 -27.35 0.07
C LYS A 141 11.32 -27.90 -0.25
N GLY A 142 11.87 -28.75 0.62
CA GLY A 142 13.20 -29.33 0.43
C GLY A 142 14.31 -28.28 0.27
N GLY A 143 14.21 -27.15 0.99
CA GLY A 143 15.18 -26.05 0.92
C GLY A 143 15.04 -25.12 -0.29
N ILE A 144 14.10 -25.36 -1.20
CA ILE A 144 13.93 -24.58 -2.44
C ILE A 144 12.58 -23.83 -2.41
N ILE A 145 12.55 -22.65 -3.02
CA ILE A 145 11.31 -21.88 -3.22
C ILE A 145 10.41 -22.64 -4.19
N SER A 146 9.25 -23.07 -3.70
CA SER A 146 8.22 -23.75 -4.49
C SER A 146 7.09 -22.82 -4.92
N GLY A 147 6.99 -21.63 -4.31
CA GLY A 147 5.97 -20.64 -4.63
C GLY A 147 6.05 -19.40 -3.77
N ILE A 148 5.23 -18.41 -4.11
CA ILE A 148 5.03 -17.19 -3.33
C ILE A 148 3.78 -17.37 -2.46
N ASP A 149 3.94 -17.22 -1.16
CA ASP A 149 2.82 -17.10 -0.23
C ASP A 149 2.14 -15.74 -0.44
N ARG A 150 0.95 -15.77 -1.04
CA ARG A 150 0.20 -14.57 -1.39
C ARG A 150 -0.44 -13.89 -0.19
N SER A 151 -0.53 -14.56 0.96
CA SER A 151 -0.97 -13.91 2.21
C SER A 151 0.14 -13.06 2.85
N ARG A 152 1.39 -13.20 2.40
CA ARG A 152 2.55 -12.51 2.99
C ARG A 152 3.31 -11.62 2.01
N CYS A 153 3.21 -11.91 0.71
CA CYS A 153 3.97 -11.19 -0.30
C CYS A 153 3.48 -9.75 -0.44
N PHE A 154 4.37 -8.80 -0.14
CA PHE A 154 4.08 -7.37 -0.23
C PHE A 154 4.33 -6.77 -1.62
N ASN A 155 4.56 -7.61 -2.64
CA ASN A 155 4.90 -7.21 -4.01
C ASN A 155 6.01 -6.13 -4.09
N CYS A 156 6.95 -6.13 -3.13
CA CYS A 156 7.90 -5.03 -2.94
C CYS A 156 9.01 -4.97 -3.97
N GLY A 157 9.25 -6.04 -4.73
CA GLY A 157 10.30 -6.07 -5.76
C GLY A 157 11.66 -6.59 -5.31
N ASN A 158 11.97 -6.68 -4.01
CA ASN A 158 13.34 -6.99 -3.55
C ASN A 158 13.95 -8.26 -4.19
N CYS A 159 13.13 -9.29 -4.43
CA CYS A 159 13.58 -10.54 -5.02
C CYS A 159 13.99 -10.45 -6.51
N THR A 160 13.49 -9.47 -7.27
CA THR A 160 13.89 -9.28 -8.68
C THR A 160 15.34 -8.85 -8.81
N HIS A 161 15.87 -8.11 -7.83
CA HIS A 161 17.28 -7.70 -7.81
C HIS A 161 18.22 -8.83 -7.38
N LEU A 162 17.72 -9.75 -6.55
CA LEU A 162 18.51 -10.84 -5.99
C LEU A 162 18.56 -12.08 -6.90
N CYS A 163 17.49 -12.33 -7.66
CA CYS A 163 17.42 -13.42 -8.63
C CYS A 163 16.52 -13.00 -9.82
N PRO A 164 17.03 -12.15 -10.72
CA PRO A 164 16.26 -11.61 -11.85
C PRO A 164 15.81 -12.67 -12.84
N GLU A 165 16.46 -13.85 -12.89
CA GLU A 165 16.05 -14.92 -13.80
C GLU A 165 14.75 -15.58 -13.36
N ALA A 166 14.53 -15.72 -12.04
CA ALA A 166 13.37 -16.43 -11.49
C ALA A 166 12.24 -15.51 -11.02
N PHE A 167 12.51 -14.23 -10.76
CA PHE A 167 11.53 -13.28 -10.26
C PHE A 167 11.33 -12.11 -11.20
N GLU A 168 10.07 -11.80 -11.49
CA GLU A 168 9.70 -10.76 -12.43
C GLU A 168 8.69 -9.80 -11.79
N LEU A 169 9.04 -8.52 -11.81
CA LEU A 169 8.17 -7.38 -11.53
C LEU A 169 8.79 -6.14 -12.18
N ASP A 170 8.04 -5.44 -13.03
CA ASP A 170 8.48 -4.17 -13.60
C ASP A 170 8.44 -3.07 -12.53
N LEU A 171 9.58 -2.77 -11.93
CA LEU A 171 9.69 -1.73 -10.92
C LEU A 171 9.75 -0.31 -11.48
N LYS A 172 9.90 -0.17 -12.81
CA LYS A 172 10.21 1.08 -13.53
C LYS A 172 11.56 1.71 -13.11
N ARG A 173 11.98 2.68 -13.93
CA ARG A 173 13.09 3.58 -13.68
C ARG A 173 12.56 5.01 -13.81
N ILE A 174 13.01 5.91 -12.95
CA ILE A 174 12.60 7.31 -12.98
C ILE A 174 13.70 8.16 -13.60
N LYS A 175 13.33 9.22 -14.30
CA LYS A 175 14.26 10.23 -14.81
C LYS A 175 14.31 11.40 -13.84
N PHE A 176 15.49 11.69 -13.31
CA PHE A 176 15.70 12.80 -12.38
C PHE A 176 17.07 13.41 -12.62
N GLU A 177 17.14 14.74 -12.79
CA GLU A 177 18.38 15.49 -13.06
C GLU A 177 19.26 14.88 -14.17
N GLY A 178 18.63 14.48 -15.29
CA GLY A 178 19.31 13.87 -16.44
C GLY A 178 19.79 12.43 -16.21
N SER A 179 19.57 11.85 -15.02
CA SER A 179 19.94 10.48 -14.67
C SER A 179 18.73 9.54 -14.65
N GLU A 180 18.95 8.27 -14.99
CA GLU A 180 17.96 7.20 -14.84
C GLU A 180 18.17 6.41 -13.56
N ILE A 181 17.29 6.63 -12.58
CA ILE A 181 17.38 6.01 -11.25
C ILE A 181 16.44 4.79 -11.20
N PRO A 182 16.94 3.59 -10.91
CA PRO A 182 16.09 2.41 -10.77
C PRO A 182 15.27 2.48 -9.48
N VAL A 183 13.99 2.13 -9.55
CA VAL A 183 13.22 1.78 -8.36
C VAL A 183 13.61 0.36 -7.97
N VAL A 184 14.20 0.19 -6.79
CA VAL A 184 14.70 -1.13 -6.34
C VAL A 184 13.78 -1.84 -5.35
N LEU A 185 12.89 -1.09 -4.72
CA LEU A 185 11.97 -1.61 -3.72
C LEU A 185 10.79 -0.66 -3.56
N ARG A 186 9.59 -1.20 -3.40
CA ARG A 186 8.38 -0.46 -3.05
C ARG A 186 7.92 -0.85 -1.65
N GLN A 187 7.79 0.13 -0.76
CA GLN A 187 7.18 -0.05 0.57
C GLN A 187 5.66 0.17 0.54
N SER A 188 5.01 -0.24 -0.56
CA SER A 188 3.56 -0.19 -0.73
C SER A 188 3.10 -1.31 -1.65
N ASP A 189 1.96 -1.91 -1.32
CA ASP A 189 1.35 -2.99 -2.10
C ASP A 189 0.07 -2.52 -2.80
N ARG A 190 0.22 -2.05 -4.04
CA ARG A 190 -0.92 -1.62 -4.86
C ARG A 190 -1.84 -2.80 -5.21
N HIS A 191 -1.32 -4.02 -5.33
CA HIS A 191 -2.14 -5.19 -5.60
C HIS A 191 -3.06 -5.49 -4.41
N GLY A 192 -2.51 -5.57 -3.19
CA GLY A 192 -3.27 -5.75 -1.96
C GLY A 192 -4.33 -4.67 -1.77
N ALA A 193 -3.98 -3.40 -1.99
CA ALA A 193 -4.93 -2.28 -1.92
C ALA A 193 -6.12 -2.45 -2.90
N ILE A 194 -5.86 -2.89 -4.14
CA ILE A 194 -6.91 -3.17 -5.13
C ILE A 194 -7.79 -4.35 -4.68
N GLN A 195 -7.22 -5.41 -4.10
CA GLN A 195 -8.01 -6.53 -3.60
C GLN A 195 -8.90 -6.12 -2.43
N LEU A 196 -8.40 -5.30 -1.50
CA LEU A 196 -9.20 -4.78 -0.40
C LEU A 196 -10.33 -3.87 -0.90
N ALA A 197 -10.07 -3.03 -1.90
CA ALA A 197 -11.08 -2.21 -2.55
C ALA A 197 -12.16 -3.06 -3.25
N LYS A 198 -11.78 -4.17 -3.91
CA LYS A 198 -12.72 -5.13 -4.50
C LYS A 198 -13.55 -5.84 -3.44
N GLN A 199 -12.96 -6.23 -2.31
CA GLN A 199 -13.70 -6.80 -1.19
C GLN A 199 -14.74 -5.81 -0.67
N LEU A 200 -14.33 -4.55 -0.41
CA LEU A 200 -15.26 -3.50 0.02
C LEU A 200 -16.42 -3.35 -0.97
N LYS A 201 -16.12 -3.28 -2.28
CA LYS A 201 -17.16 -3.21 -3.32
C LYS A 201 -18.13 -4.39 -3.22
N SER A 202 -17.62 -5.61 -3.05
CA SER A 202 -18.46 -6.82 -2.91
C SER A 202 -19.38 -6.71 -1.70
N MET A 203 -18.84 -6.33 -0.54
CA MET A 203 -19.62 -6.20 0.70
C MET A 203 -20.67 -5.10 0.62
N ILE A 204 -20.40 -4.02 -0.11
CA ILE A 204 -21.40 -2.97 -0.37
C ILE A 204 -22.54 -3.52 -1.22
N LEU A 205 -22.22 -4.25 -2.29
CA LEU A 205 -23.22 -4.80 -3.21
C LEU A 205 -24.08 -5.89 -2.58
N SER A 206 -23.53 -6.68 -1.64
CA SER A 206 -24.28 -7.69 -0.89
C SER A 206 -25.05 -7.12 0.30
N GLY A 207 -24.81 -5.86 0.69
CA GLY A 207 -25.41 -5.25 1.88
C GLY A 207 -24.70 -5.58 3.20
N ASP A 208 -23.58 -6.31 3.16
CA ASP A 208 -22.78 -6.68 4.34
C ASP A 208 -21.97 -5.51 4.90
N PHE A 209 -21.69 -4.49 4.09
CA PHE A 209 -21.00 -3.28 4.52
C PHE A 209 -22.01 -2.17 4.83
N PRO A 210 -22.01 -1.61 6.06
CA PRO A 210 -22.92 -0.54 6.41
C PRO A 210 -22.55 0.73 5.66
N LEU A 211 -23.52 1.35 4.98
CA LEU A 211 -23.39 2.70 4.44
C LEU A 211 -24.16 3.65 5.35
N LYS A 212 -23.45 4.56 6.02
CA LYS A 212 -24.05 5.55 6.92
C LYS A 212 -23.34 6.89 6.83
N LYS A 213 -24.07 7.96 7.13
CA LYS A 213 -23.49 9.30 7.26
C LYS A 213 -22.52 9.33 8.45
N SER A 214 -21.47 10.13 8.33
CA SER A 214 -20.58 10.44 9.44
C SER A 214 -21.33 11.16 10.56
N THR A 215 -20.91 10.93 11.80
CA THR A 215 -21.47 11.60 12.97
C THR A 215 -20.97 13.03 13.13
N SER A 216 -19.76 13.32 12.64
CA SER A 216 -19.17 14.66 12.61
C SER A 216 -18.03 14.74 11.59
N SER A 217 -17.61 15.94 11.22
CA SER A 217 -16.47 16.15 10.31
C SER A 217 -15.12 15.86 10.98
N LEU A 218 -14.10 15.53 10.16
CA LEU A 218 -12.72 15.44 10.61
C LEU A 218 -12.11 16.84 10.72
N LYS A 219 -11.73 17.26 11.94
CA LYS A 219 -11.12 18.57 12.20
C LYS A 219 -9.60 18.46 12.32
N PHE A 220 -8.89 18.57 11.19
CA PHE A 220 -7.43 18.50 11.18
C PHE A 220 -6.79 19.74 11.82
N ALA A 221 -5.61 19.56 12.41
CA ALA A 221 -4.95 20.59 13.21
C ALA A 221 -4.55 21.86 12.44
N GLU A 222 -4.41 21.79 11.11
CA GLU A 222 -4.21 23.00 10.28
C GLU A 222 -5.45 23.91 10.26
N ALA A 223 -6.64 23.37 10.56
CA ALA A 223 -7.86 24.14 10.78
C ALA A 223 -7.99 24.64 12.24
N VAL A 224 -6.96 24.45 13.09
CA VAL A 224 -6.87 24.94 14.47
C VAL A 224 -5.87 26.10 14.57
N LYS A 225 -5.47 26.68 13.43
CA LYS A 225 -4.77 27.97 13.37
C LYS A 225 -5.71 29.10 12.96
#